data_AF-A0A7S2JX89-F1
#
_entry.id   AF-A0A7S2JX89-F1
#
_cell.length_a   1.000
_cell.length_b   1.000
_cell.length_c   1.000
_cell.angle_alpha   90.00
_cell.angle_beta   90.00
_cell.angle_gamma   90.00
#
_symmetry.space_group_name_H-M   'P 1'
#
loop_
_entity.id
_entity.type
_entity.pdbx_description
1 polymer ?
#
loop_
_entity_poly.entity_id
_entity_poly.type
_entity_poly.pdbx_seq_one_letter_code
_entity_poly.pdbx_strand_id
1 'polypeptide(L)'
;GSTFDRLYLDETAPDLMQAGYAAQWGPQGRDDLGIISALGANTVRLYDGAGSVTCLYKEKKAFLDRAFELGLQVFLAFHTPSLCPGFDCFHRWQQAAIEGFECGLAEHRAWHPALAGLILIDSPDKVDFLDETGTDIVNCSALASTPAQCRTKAVLSALDGVLAAEREHGIDGRGVWLTAAWSFERRDSIDGKVVQARGLYGFQDMVAGIAEPGLADYSPRNLTSLREAFRRRWIHSVNAAATWA
;
A
#
# COMPACT_ATOMS: atom_id res chain seq x y z
N GLY A 1 29.84 14.80 -19.59
CA GLY A 1 30.26 13.68 -18.75
C GLY A 1 30.75 14.22 -17.43
N SER A 2 29.94 14.10 -16.39
CA SER A 2 30.33 14.41 -15.01
C SER A 2 29.30 13.79 -14.07
N THR A 3 29.58 12.56 -13.64
CA THR A 3 29.45 12.08 -12.24
C THR A 3 28.38 12.71 -11.34
N PHE A 4 27.12 12.73 -11.79
CA PHE A 4 25.94 12.98 -10.95
C PHE A 4 25.00 11.76 -10.91
N ASP A 5 25.45 10.61 -11.40
CA ASP A 5 24.88 9.30 -11.10
C ASP A 5 25.70 8.69 -9.95
N ARG A 6 25.15 8.63 -8.70
CA ARG A 6 25.38 7.52 -7.72
C ARG A 6 25.08 7.77 -6.23
N LEU A 7 24.52 8.90 -5.77
CA LEU A 7 24.41 9.13 -4.31
C LEU A 7 23.03 9.49 -3.74
N TYR A 8 21.93 9.19 -4.46
CA TYR A 8 20.57 9.15 -3.87
C TYR A 8 20.03 7.71 -3.85
N LEU A 9 20.80 6.81 -3.25
CA LEU A 9 20.36 5.48 -2.80
C LEU A 9 20.52 5.44 -1.28
N ASP A 10 19.54 5.92 -0.53
CA ASP A 10 19.37 5.71 0.91
C ASP A 10 18.06 6.45 1.28
N GLU A 11 16.89 5.86 1.50
CA GLU A 11 16.55 4.60 2.17
C GLU A 11 15.40 3.89 1.41
N THR A 12 15.69 3.24 0.27
CA THR A 12 14.69 2.35 -0.34
C THR A 12 14.59 1.11 0.52
N ALA A 13 13.53 1.00 1.33
CA ALA A 13 13.26 -0.23 2.05
C ALA A 13 13.28 -1.43 1.07
N PRO A 14 14.04 -2.49 1.39
CA PRO A 14 14.36 -3.52 0.41
C PRO A 14 13.12 -4.32 0.03
N ASP A 15 12.88 -4.47 -1.27
CA ASP A 15 11.88 -5.39 -1.80
C ASP A 15 12.30 -6.85 -1.52
N LEU A 16 11.86 -7.38 -0.39
CA LEU A 16 12.24 -8.73 0.09
C LEU A 16 11.72 -9.86 -0.82
N MET A 17 10.85 -9.56 -1.78
CA MET A 17 10.30 -10.56 -2.70
C MET A 17 11.21 -10.85 -3.90
N GLN A 18 12.20 -10.00 -4.21
CA GLN A 18 13.12 -10.26 -5.32
C GLN A 18 13.97 -11.52 -5.05
N ALA A 19 14.41 -12.25 -6.08
CA ALA A 19 15.17 -13.49 -5.83
C ALA A 19 16.60 -13.24 -5.38
N GLY A 20 17.09 -11.99 -5.44
CA GLY A 20 18.28 -11.59 -4.68
C GLY A 20 18.16 -11.93 -3.18
N TYR A 21 16.93 -12.01 -2.65
CA TYR A 21 16.64 -12.45 -1.29
C TYR A 21 16.15 -13.90 -1.17
N ALA A 22 16.13 -14.69 -2.25
CA ALA A 22 15.64 -16.08 -2.22
C ALA A 22 16.42 -16.98 -1.27
N ALA A 23 17.70 -16.70 -1.03
CA ALA A 23 18.49 -17.40 -0.02
C ALA A 23 18.02 -17.13 1.43
N GLN A 24 17.21 -16.09 1.66
CA GLN A 24 16.59 -15.82 2.97
C GLN A 24 15.25 -16.54 3.07
N TRP A 25 14.32 -16.26 2.15
CA TRP A 25 12.94 -16.74 2.25
C TRP A 25 12.69 -18.14 1.67
N GLY A 26 13.57 -18.64 0.80
CA GLY A 26 13.39 -19.88 0.06
C GLY A 26 14.00 -21.12 0.72
N PRO A 27 13.54 -22.33 0.34
CA PRO A 27 13.90 -23.60 0.99
C PRO A 27 15.34 -24.05 0.76
N GLN A 28 16.03 -23.47 -0.24
CA GLN A 28 17.43 -23.77 -0.53
C GLN A 28 18.42 -22.95 0.35
N GLY A 29 17.90 -22.01 1.14
CA GLY A 29 18.69 -21.12 1.99
C GLY A 29 18.25 -21.20 3.46
N ARG A 30 18.02 -20.05 4.09
CA ARG A 30 17.57 -19.95 5.48
C ARG A 30 16.13 -20.43 5.68
N ASP A 31 15.34 -20.45 4.61
CA ASP A 31 13.93 -20.86 4.59
C ASP A 31 13.05 -20.11 5.61
N ASP A 32 13.18 -18.78 5.67
CA ASP A 32 12.43 -17.96 6.62
C ASP A 32 10.93 -18.18 6.54
N LEU A 33 10.38 -18.33 5.33
CA LEU A 33 8.95 -18.61 5.17
C LEU A 33 8.60 -19.99 5.75
N GLY A 34 9.43 -21.00 5.55
CA GLY A 34 9.25 -22.32 6.14
C GLY A 34 9.30 -22.28 7.66
N ILE A 35 10.26 -21.55 8.23
CA ILE A 35 10.38 -21.34 9.68
C ILE A 35 9.16 -20.60 10.23
N ILE A 36 8.74 -19.50 9.60
CA ILE A 36 7.57 -18.71 10.00
C ILE A 36 6.30 -19.59 9.99
N SER A 37 6.10 -20.38 8.94
CA SER A 37 4.99 -21.33 8.85
C SER A 37 5.07 -22.40 9.95
N ALA A 38 6.26 -22.98 10.18
CA ALA A 38 6.47 -24.00 11.22
C ALA A 38 6.24 -23.48 12.64
N LEU A 39 6.46 -22.18 12.89
CA LEU A 39 6.14 -21.51 14.15
C LEU A 39 4.63 -21.26 14.33
N GLY A 40 3.81 -21.60 13.34
CA GLY A 40 2.35 -21.50 13.41
C GLY A 40 1.78 -20.19 12.88
N ALA A 41 2.59 -19.35 12.22
CA ALA A 41 2.06 -18.20 11.52
C ALA A 41 1.27 -18.65 10.29
N ASN A 42 0.20 -17.93 9.99
CA ASN A 42 -0.63 -18.14 8.79
C ASN A 42 -0.52 -16.98 7.80
N THR A 43 0.15 -15.89 8.17
CA THR A 43 0.24 -14.66 7.37
C THR A 43 1.58 -13.98 7.58
N VAL A 44 2.13 -13.42 6.51
CA VAL A 44 3.28 -12.49 6.54
C VAL A 44 2.89 -11.14 5.97
N ARG A 45 3.44 -10.06 6.54
CA ARG A 45 3.30 -8.69 6.02
C ARG A 45 4.64 -8.24 5.45
N LEU A 46 4.61 -7.65 4.25
CA LEU A 46 5.76 -7.01 3.62
C LEU A 46 5.50 -5.52 3.48
N TYR A 47 6.45 -4.68 3.90
CA TYR A 47 6.32 -3.22 3.91
C TYR A 47 6.56 -2.58 2.53
N ASP A 48 7.32 -3.22 1.66
CA ASP A 48 7.69 -2.65 0.35
C ASP A 48 7.80 -3.73 -0.71
N GLY A 49 6.68 -4.05 -1.37
CA GLY A 49 6.72 -5.06 -2.43
C GLY A 49 5.82 -4.77 -3.63
N ALA A 50 5.19 -3.61 -3.70
CA ALA A 50 4.63 -3.06 -4.93
C ALA A 50 5.15 -1.63 -5.16
N GLY A 51 5.59 -1.30 -6.38
CA GLY A 51 5.99 0.07 -6.74
C GLY A 51 7.39 0.56 -6.32
N SER A 52 8.25 -0.28 -5.73
CA SER A 52 9.61 0.08 -5.28
C SER A 52 10.73 -0.17 -6.31
N VAL A 53 10.57 -1.08 -7.27
CA VAL A 53 11.59 -1.41 -8.28
C VAL A 53 10.96 -1.89 -9.60
N THR A 54 11.63 -1.62 -10.73
CA THR A 54 11.24 -2.13 -12.06
C THR A 54 11.33 -3.65 -12.09
N CYS A 55 10.42 -4.31 -12.83
CA CYS A 55 10.28 -5.76 -12.99
C CYS A 55 11.46 -6.48 -13.66
N LEU A 56 12.67 -5.94 -13.59
CA LEU A 56 13.88 -6.44 -14.26
C LEU A 56 14.15 -7.92 -13.97
N TYR A 57 13.59 -8.47 -12.89
CA TYR A 57 13.74 -9.88 -12.53
C TYR A 57 12.45 -10.70 -12.44
N LYS A 58 11.23 -10.15 -12.61
CA LYS A 58 9.94 -10.92 -12.51
C LYS A 58 9.79 -11.85 -11.28
N GLU A 59 10.54 -11.61 -10.21
CA GLU A 59 10.77 -12.63 -9.18
C GLU A 59 9.79 -12.60 -8.00
N LYS A 60 8.78 -11.71 -8.02
CA LYS A 60 7.77 -11.67 -6.95
C LYS A 60 6.94 -12.94 -6.91
N LYS A 61 6.69 -13.55 -8.08
CA LYS A 61 5.96 -14.81 -8.20
C LYS A 61 6.59 -15.92 -7.37
N ALA A 62 7.92 -16.06 -7.39
CA ALA A 62 8.60 -17.15 -6.69
C ALA A 62 8.43 -17.05 -5.16
N PHE A 63 8.46 -15.83 -4.61
CA PHE A 63 8.13 -15.61 -3.20
C PHE A 63 6.68 -16.01 -2.90
N LEU A 64 5.74 -15.60 -3.76
CA LEU A 64 4.31 -15.85 -3.56
C LEU A 64 3.95 -17.34 -3.74
N ASP A 65 4.57 -18.03 -4.69
CA ASP A 65 4.47 -19.48 -4.87
C ASP A 65 4.92 -20.20 -3.60
N ARG A 66 6.08 -19.83 -3.06
CA ARG A 66 6.59 -20.41 -1.81
C ARG A 66 5.66 -20.14 -0.62
N ALA A 67 5.14 -18.93 -0.49
CA ALA A 67 4.16 -18.61 0.53
C ALA A 67 2.89 -19.47 0.38
N PHE A 68 2.38 -19.60 -0.85
CA PHE A 68 1.21 -20.43 -1.15
C PHE A 68 1.42 -21.91 -0.82
N GLU A 69 2.56 -22.48 -1.22
CA GLU A 69 2.95 -23.87 -0.91
C GLU A 69 2.95 -24.15 0.61
N LEU A 70 3.35 -23.17 1.40
CA LEU A 70 3.42 -23.24 2.86
C LEU A 70 2.09 -22.90 3.56
N GLY A 71 1.04 -22.59 2.80
CA GLY A 71 -0.25 -22.14 3.34
C GLY A 71 -0.21 -20.76 3.99
N LEU A 72 0.81 -19.96 3.70
CA LEU A 72 0.95 -18.59 4.19
C LEU A 72 0.19 -17.61 3.28
N GLN A 73 -0.55 -16.72 3.92
CA GLN A 73 -1.12 -15.54 3.29
C GLN A 73 -0.12 -14.38 3.30
N VAL A 74 -0.22 -13.50 2.32
CA VAL A 74 0.66 -12.34 2.18
C VAL A 74 -0.17 -11.06 2.21
N PHE A 75 0.17 -10.18 3.14
CA PHE A 75 -0.24 -8.78 3.14
C PHE A 75 0.89 -7.93 2.55
N LEU A 76 0.65 -7.42 1.34
CA LEU A 76 1.66 -6.69 0.58
C LEU A 76 1.40 -5.19 0.64
N ALA A 77 2.37 -4.41 1.08
CA ALA A 77 2.30 -2.96 1.01
C ALA A 77 2.90 -2.40 -0.28
N PHE A 78 2.27 -1.33 -0.77
CA PHE A 78 2.86 -0.45 -1.77
C PHE A 78 3.92 0.44 -1.13
N HIS A 79 4.98 0.69 -1.88
CA HIS A 79 6.06 1.58 -1.49
C HIS A 79 5.52 3.00 -1.26
N THR A 80 5.47 3.40 0.00
CA THR A 80 4.82 4.65 0.43
C THR A 80 5.63 5.92 0.14
N PRO A 81 6.99 5.90 0.15
CA PRO A 81 7.84 6.98 -0.38
C PRO A 81 7.77 7.11 -1.92
N SER A 82 6.55 7.15 -2.45
CA SER A 82 6.23 7.30 -3.87
C SER A 82 5.74 8.71 -4.16
N LEU A 83 5.86 9.11 -5.42
CA LEU A 83 5.33 10.38 -5.92
C LEU A 83 3.80 10.43 -5.72
N CYS A 84 3.32 11.40 -4.96
CA CYS A 84 1.89 11.64 -4.74
C CYS A 84 1.62 13.15 -4.72
N PRO A 85 1.82 13.85 -5.87
CA PRO A 85 1.75 15.30 -5.93
C PRO A 85 0.37 15.79 -5.49
N GLY A 86 0.35 16.76 -4.58
CA GLY A 86 -0.89 17.29 -4.02
C GLY A 86 -1.72 16.27 -3.24
N PHE A 87 -1.11 15.18 -2.76
CA PHE A 87 -1.77 14.04 -2.13
C PHE A 87 -2.75 13.29 -3.06
N ASP A 88 -2.68 13.49 -4.38
CA ASP A 88 -3.37 12.65 -5.37
C ASP A 88 -2.42 11.52 -5.83
N CYS A 89 -2.60 10.36 -5.22
CA CYS A 89 -1.80 9.16 -5.41
C CYS A 89 -2.32 8.30 -6.58
N PHE A 90 -3.37 8.71 -7.30
CA PHE A 90 -4.08 7.90 -8.29
C PHE A 90 -3.13 7.29 -9.34
N HIS A 91 -2.37 8.14 -10.03
CA HIS A 91 -1.56 7.69 -11.16
C HIS A 91 -0.43 6.77 -10.72
N ARG A 92 0.24 7.10 -9.61
CA ARG A 92 1.37 6.31 -9.14
C ARG A 92 0.94 4.94 -8.62
N TRP A 93 -0.20 4.84 -7.93
CA TRP A 93 -0.72 3.56 -7.46
C TRP A 93 -1.31 2.71 -8.59
N GLN A 94 -1.95 3.33 -9.59
CA GLN A 94 -2.37 2.64 -10.80
C GLN A 94 -1.15 2.01 -11.50
N GLN A 95 -0.12 2.81 -11.74
CA GLN A 95 1.11 2.34 -12.38
C GLN A 95 1.79 1.26 -11.56
N ALA A 96 1.96 1.44 -10.25
CA ALA A 96 2.61 0.47 -9.37
C ALA A 96 1.85 -0.88 -9.34
N ALA A 97 0.52 -0.86 -9.42
CA ALA A 97 -0.28 -2.08 -9.51
C ALA A 97 -0.09 -2.79 -10.86
N ILE A 98 -0.08 -2.03 -11.97
CA ILE A 98 0.18 -2.56 -13.32
C ILE A 98 1.56 -3.21 -13.39
N GLU A 99 2.60 -2.49 -12.95
CA GLU A 99 3.96 -3.04 -12.84
C GLU A 99 3.96 -4.29 -11.95
N GLY A 100 3.24 -4.26 -10.83
CA GLY A 100 3.03 -5.42 -9.97
C GLY A 100 2.46 -6.65 -10.70
N PHE A 101 1.45 -6.46 -11.55
CA PHE A 101 0.86 -7.54 -12.36
C PHE A 101 1.91 -8.16 -13.29
N GLU A 102 2.70 -7.33 -13.97
CA GLU A 102 3.79 -7.78 -14.86
C GLU A 102 4.93 -8.48 -14.12
N CYS A 103 5.12 -8.13 -12.85
CA CYS A 103 6.11 -8.71 -11.93
C CYS A 103 5.67 -10.02 -11.26
N GLY A 104 4.44 -10.51 -11.51
CA GLY A 104 3.94 -11.76 -10.95
C GLY A 104 3.06 -11.62 -9.70
N LEU A 105 2.55 -10.41 -9.40
CA LEU A 105 1.49 -10.24 -8.39
C LEU A 105 0.11 -10.69 -8.89
N ALA A 106 -0.04 -10.99 -10.18
CA ALA A 106 -1.28 -11.46 -10.78
C ALA A 106 -1.06 -12.72 -11.62
N GLU A 107 -2.04 -13.61 -11.58
CA GLU A 107 -2.10 -14.85 -12.36
C GLU A 107 -3.54 -15.12 -12.81
N HIS A 108 -3.71 -15.68 -14.01
CA HIS A 108 -5.03 -16.10 -14.50
C HIS A 108 -6.12 -15.03 -14.40
N ARG A 109 -5.77 -13.76 -14.64
CA ARG A 109 -6.67 -12.60 -14.51
C ARG A 109 -7.21 -12.38 -13.09
N ALA A 110 -6.45 -12.75 -12.07
CA ALA A 110 -6.70 -12.42 -10.67
C ALA A 110 -5.38 -12.07 -9.98
N TRP A 111 -5.44 -11.50 -8.78
CA TRP A 111 -4.25 -11.44 -7.93
C TRP A 111 -3.74 -12.84 -7.61
N HIS A 112 -2.44 -12.97 -7.37
CA HIS A 112 -1.83 -14.24 -6.99
C HIS A 112 -2.51 -14.83 -5.73
N PRO A 113 -2.84 -16.14 -5.68
CA PRO A 113 -3.61 -16.74 -4.58
C PRO A 113 -3.04 -16.58 -3.17
N ALA A 114 -1.72 -16.44 -3.04
CA ALA A 114 -1.07 -16.12 -1.75
C ALA A 114 -1.40 -14.70 -1.23
N LEU A 115 -1.74 -13.75 -2.09
CA LEU A 115 -2.05 -12.37 -1.69
C LEU A 115 -3.43 -12.34 -1.03
N ALA A 116 -3.46 -12.13 0.28
CA ALA A 116 -4.72 -11.98 1.03
C ALA A 116 -5.11 -10.52 1.20
N GLY A 117 -4.14 -9.59 1.16
CA GLY A 117 -4.43 -8.18 1.31
C GLY A 117 -3.37 -7.25 0.74
N LEU A 118 -3.81 -6.06 0.35
CA LEU A 118 -2.96 -4.97 -0.09
C LEU A 118 -3.07 -3.81 0.90
N ILE A 119 -1.92 -3.37 1.39
CA ILE A 119 -1.79 -2.14 2.17
C ILE A 119 -1.45 -1.05 1.16
N LEU A 120 -2.46 -0.23 0.85
CA LEU A 120 -2.33 0.83 -0.14
C LEU A 120 -1.34 1.88 0.35
N ILE A 121 -1.45 2.31 1.61
CA ILE A 121 -0.54 3.28 2.19
C ILE A 121 -0.25 2.87 3.63
N ASP A 122 1.02 2.85 4.01
CA ASP A 122 1.43 2.74 5.40
C ASP A 122 1.52 4.11 6.05
N SER A 123 0.97 4.24 7.26
CA SER A 123 1.00 5.46 8.07
C SER A 123 0.65 6.75 7.30
N PRO A 124 -0.44 6.80 6.50
CA PRO A 124 -0.79 7.96 5.67
C PRO A 124 -0.95 9.27 6.47
N ASP A 125 -1.21 9.17 7.77
CA ASP A 125 -1.35 10.31 8.66
C ASP A 125 -0.02 10.96 9.07
N LYS A 126 1.12 10.33 8.78
CA LYS A 126 2.43 10.98 8.90
C LYS A 126 2.67 11.99 7.78
N VAL A 127 2.00 11.83 6.65
CA VAL A 127 2.06 12.76 5.51
C VAL A 127 3.44 12.73 4.81
N ASP A 128 4.18 11.62 4.96
CA ASP A 128 5.52 11.39 4.41
C ASP A 128 5.45 10.91 2.94
N PHE A 129 5.15 11.83 2.01
CA PHE A 129 5.08 11.53 0.56
C PHE A 129 6.08 12.40 -0.21
N LEU A 130 6.38 12.04 -1.47
CA LEU A 130 7.28 12.82 -2.33
C LEU A 130 6.50 13.67 -3.36
N ASP A 131 6.95 14.90 -3.60
CA ASP A 131 6.46 15.78 -4.65
C ASP A 131 7.04 15.39 -6.03
N GLU A 132 6.63 16.08 -7.10
CA GLU A 132 7.09 15.83 -8.47
C GLU A 132 8.60 15.96 -8.68
N THR A 133 9.32 16.63 -7.77
CA THR A 133 10.78 16.77 -7.80
C THR A 133 11.51 15.69 -7.02
N GLY A 134 10.77 14.80 -6.35
CA GLY A 134 11.33 13.79 -5.43
C GLY A 134 11.73 14.36 -4.07
N THR A 135 11.24 15.56 -3.72
CA THR A 135 11.43 16.16 -2.39
C THR A 135 10.24 15.82 -1.51
N ASP A 136 10.44 15.67 -0.19
CA ASP A 136 9.33 15.47 0.73
C ASP A 136 8.24 16.53 0.54
N ILE A 137 6.98 16.10 0.47
CA ILE A 137 5.80 16.98 0.53
C ILE A 137 5.70 17.47 1.98
N VAL A 138 6.54 18.46 2.33
CA VAL A 138 6.62 18.93 3.71
C VAL A 138 5.35 19.67 4.14
N ASN A 139 4.41 20.01 3.25
CA ASN A 139 3.33 20.89 3.67
C ASN A 139 1.97 20.76 2.99
N CYS A 140 1.10 19.91 3.58
CA CYS A 140 -0.34 19.93 3.35
C CYS A 140 -0.97 21.33 3.51
N SER A 141 -0.44 22.16 4.42
CA SER A 141 -0.97 23.52 4.60
C SER A 141 -0.60 24.48 3.46
N ALA A 142 0.44 24.20 2.68
CA ALA A 142 0.78 24.98 1.48
C ALA A 142 -0.27 24.79 0.36
N LEU A 143 -1.06 23.71 0.43
CA LEU A 143 -2.17 23.42 -0.48
C LEU A 143 -3.52 23.97 0.02
N ALA A 144 -3.51 24.88 0.99
CA ALA A 144 -4.72 25.37 1.67
C ALA A 144 -5.63 24.24 2.20
N SER A 145 -5.04 23.09 2.53
CA SER A 145 -5.73 21.87 2.97
C SER A 145 -5.35 21.53 4.42
N THR A 146 -6.28 20.89 5.13
CA THR A 146 -6.01 20.36 6.48
C THR A 146 -5.29 19.00 6.39
N PRO A 147 -4.50 18.60 7.41
CA PRO A 147 -3.86 17.28 7.43
C PRO A 147 -4.84 16.11 7.25
N ALA A 148 -6.10 16.28 7.68
CA ALA A 148 -7.15 15.29 7.47
C ALA A 148 -7.58 15.17 6.01
N GLN A 149 -7.67 16.29 5.30
CA GLN A 149 -7.95 16.29 3.87
C GLN A 149 -6.83 15.61 3.09
N CYS A 150 -5.57 15.96 3.34
CA CYS A 150 -4.44 15.39 2.62
C CYS A 150 -4.31 13.87 2.80
N ARG A 151 -4.33 13.35 4.04
CA ARG A 151 -4.21 11.90 4.27
C ARG A 151 -5.41 11.12 3.72
N THR A 152 -6.61 11.70 3.78
CA THR A 152 -7.82 11.06 3.22
C THR A 152 -7.76 11.05 1.70
N LYS A 153 -7.35 12.16 1.06
CA LYS A 153 -7.15 12.27 -0.39
C LYS A 153 -6.13 11.25 -0.89
N ALA A 154 -5.00 11.09 -0.19
CA ALA A 154 -3.98 10.12 -0.53
C ALA A 154 -4.54 8.69 -0.55
N VAL A 155 -5.25 8.27 0.50
CA VAL A 155 -5.80 6.91 0.56
C VAL A 155 -6.94 6.69 -0.44
N LEU A 156 -7.85 7.65 -0.61
CA LEU A 156 -8.95 7.55 -1.59
C LEU A 156 -8.42 7.44 -3.03
N SER A 157 -7.42 8.27 -3.36
CA SER A 157 -6.82 8.28 -4.70
C SER A 157 -5.98 7.05 -4.98
N ALA A 158 -5.21 6.56 -3.99
CA ALA A 158 -4.50 5.29 -4.09
C ALA A 158 -5.46 4.11 -4.33
N LEU A 159 -6.57 4.05 -3.58
CA LEU A 159 -7.60 3.04 -3.77
C LEU A 159 -8.21 3.11 -5.18
N ASP A 160 -8.57 4.30 -5.65
CA ASP A 160 -9.11 4.48 -7.00
C ASP A 160 -8.11 4.08 -8.10
N GLY A 161 -6.82 4.39 -7.90
CA GLY A 161 -5.73 4.01 -8.80
C GLY A 161 -5.57 2.49 -8.92
N VAL A 162 -5.54 1.75 -7.81
CA VAL A 162 -5.47 0.28 -7.83
C VAL A 162 -6.71 -0.32 -8.49
N LEU A 163 -7.90 0.19 -8.20
CA LEU A 163 -9.13 -0.29 -8.85
C LEU A 163 -9.15 0.04 -10.35
N ALA A 164 -8.55 1.14 -10.77
CA ALA A 164 -8.38 1.48 -12.19
C ALA A 164 -7.45 0.48 -12.89
N ALA A 165 -6.31 0.16 -12.27
CA ALA A 165 -5.38 -0.86 -12.77
C ALA A 165 -6.06 -2.23 -12.93
N GLU A 166 -6.81 -2.67 -11.90
CA GLU A 166 -7.57 -3.92 -11.95
C GLU A 166 -8.53 -3.96 -13.15
N ARG A 167 -9.31 -2.90 -13.36
CA ARG A 167 -10.25 -2.82 -14.49
C ARG A 167 -9.54 -2.80 -15.85
N GLU A 168 -8.48 -2.01 -15.96
CA GLU A 168 -7.72 -1.84 -17.20
C GLU A 168 -7.10 -3.15 -17.68
N HIS A 169 -6.61 -3.97 -16.75
CA HIS A 169 -5.94 -5.25 -17.05
C HIS A 169 -6.86 -6.47 -16.90
N GLY A 170 -8.15 -6.25 -16.60
CA GLY A 170 -9.13 -7.31 -16.40
C GLY A 170 -8.79 -8.24 -15.24
N ILE A 171 -8.13 -7.72 -14.20
CA ILE A 171 -7.80 -8.45 -12.97
C ILE A 171 -9.04 -8.48 -12.06
N ASP A 172 -9.45 -9.68 -11.68
CA ASP A 172 -10.44 -9.91 -10.65
C ASP A 172 -9.83 -9.63 -9.28
N GLY A 173 -10.27 -8.52 -8.68
CA GLY A 173 -9.85 -8.11 -7.34
C GLY A 173 -10.46 -8.94 -6.20
N ARG A 174 -11.40 -9.87 -6.47
CA ARG A 174 -12.02 -10.69 -5.42
C ARG A 174 -10.98 -11.58 -4.73
N GLY A 175 -11.16 -11.79 -3.43
CA GLY A 175 -10.23 -12.58 -2.61
C GLY A 175 -9.09 -11.79 -1.99
N VAL A 176 -8.89 -10.54 -2.40
CA VAL A 176 -7.86 -9.64 -1.84
C VAL A 176 -8.51 -8.48 -1.09
N TRP A 177 -8.18 -8.36 0.19
CA TRP A 177 -8.55 -7.24 1.04
C TRP A 177 -7.73 -5.99 0.70
N LEU A 178 -8.29 -4.81 0.95
CA LEU A 178 -7.67 -3.50 0.74
C LEU A 178 -7.67 -2.76 2.07
N THR A 179 -6.59 -2.07 2.38
CA THR A 179 -6.48 -1.28 3.61
C THR A 179 -5.51 -0.11 3.45
N ALA A 180 -5.62 0.86 4.34
CA ALA A 180 -4.50 1.71 4.75
C ALA A 180 -4.13 1.31 6.19
N ALA A 181 -2.84 1.31 6.51
CA ALA A 181 -2.36 0.96 7.84
C ALA A 181 -2.08 2.26 8.63
N TRP A 182 -3.07 2.74 9.38
CA TRP A 182 -2.98 4.02 10.11
C TRP A 182 -2.01 3.93 11.28
N SER A 183 -1.36 5.04 11.66
CA SER A 183 -0.60 5.07 12.92
C SER A 183 -1.53 5.00 14.14
N PHE A 184 -0.96 4.76 15.33
CA PHE A 184 -1.70 4.80 16.60
C PHE A 184 -1.77 6.21 17.24
N GLU A 185 -1.49 7.26 16.46
CA GLU A 185 -1.47 8.65 16.93
C GLU A 185 -2.86 9.17 17.33
N ARG A 186 -2.90 10.29 18.08
CA ARG A 186 -4.15 11.00 18.36
C ARG A 186 -4.40 12.06 17.30
N ARG A 187 -5.53 11.95 16.60
CA ARG A 187 -5.95 12.95 15.61
C ARG A 187 -7.48 13.10 15.59
N ASP A 188 -7.93 14.15 14.93
CA ASP A 188 -9.35 14.39 14.62
C ASP A 188 -9.68 13.80 13.24
N SER A 189 -10.90 13.28 13.04
CA SER A 189 -11.36 12.83 11.73
C SER A 189 -11.72 14.00 10.82
N ILE A 190 -11.69 13.77 9.50
CA ILE A 190 -11.99 14.76 8.46
C ILE A 190 -13.38 15.39 8.59
N ASP A 191 -14.35 14.65 9.13
CA ASP A 191 -15.72 15.11 9.37
C ASP A 191 -15.97 15.59 10.81
N GLY A 192 -14.92 15.65 11.65
CA GLY A 192 -15.00 16.12 13.03
C GLY A 192 -15.77 15.22 13.99
N LYS A 193 -16.23 14.02 13.58
CA LYS A 193 -16.99 13.11 14.45
C LYS A 193 -16.11 12.37 15.45
N VAL A 194 -14.85 12.17 15.12
CA VAL A 194 -13.83 11.64 16.04
C VAL A 194 -12.89 12.78 16.38
N VAL A 195 -12.69 13.03 17.67
CA VAL A 195 -11.85 14.12 18.17
C VAL A 195 -10.77 13.53 19.08
N GLN A 196 -9.51 13.81 18.75
CA GLN A 196 -8.31 13.46 19.52
C GLN A 196 -8.23 11.98 19.96
N ALA A 197 -8.74 11.06 19.13
CA ALA A 197 -8.77 9.63 19.43
C ALA A 197 -7.59 8.89 18.78
N ARG A 198 -7.14 7.81 19.42
CA ARG A 198 -6.04 6.97 18.90
C ARG A 198 -6.54 5.96 17.87
N GLY A 199 -5.94 5.97 16.68
CA GLY A 199 -6.20 5.01 15.58
C GLY A 199 -7.58 5.10 14.91
N LEU A 200 -8.64 5.47 15.66
CA LEU A 200 -10.03 5.52 15.18
C LEU A 200 -10.28 6.60 14.13
N TYR A 201 -9.53 7.71 14.16
CA TYR A 201 -9.70 8.82 13.22
C TYR A 201 -9.54 8.35 11.78
N GLY A 202 -8.57 7.48 11.48
CA GLY A 202 -8.30 6.98 10.14
C GLY A 202 -9.42 6.07 9.63
N PHE A 203 -10.09 5.35 10.55
CA PHE A 203 -11.24 4.54 10.16
C PHE A 203 -12.42 5.43 9.79
N GLN A 204 -12.67 6.46 10.59
CA GLN A 204 -13.71 7.45 10.32
C GLN A 204 -13.41 8.27 9.07
N ASP A 205 -12.15 8.62 8.80
CA ASP A 205 -11.72 9.31 7.59
C ASP A 205 -12.11 8.53 6.34
N MET A 206 -11.93 7.20 6.35
CA MET A 206 -12.35 6.36 5.24
C MET A 206 -13.86 6.26 5.10
N VAL A 207 -14.59 6.13 6.22
CA VAL A 207 -16.07 6.12 6.18
C VAL A 207 -16.61 7.43 5.60
N ALA A 208 -16.12 8.57 6.09
CA ALA A 208 -16.55 9.89 5.65
C ALA A 208 -16.10 10.18 4.20
N GLY A 209 -14.83 9.92 3.89
CA GLY A 209 -14.25 10.16 2.56
C GLY A 209 -14.85 9.29 1.45
N ILE A 210 -15.25 8.05 1.73
CA ILE A 210 -15.94 7.20 0.75
C ILE A 210 -17.40 7.66 0.54
N ALA A 211 -18.06 8.12 1.60
CA ALA A 211 -19.41 8.66 1.52
C ALA A 211 -19.42 9.98 0.72
N GLU A 212 -18.49 10.89 1.04
CA GLU A 212 -18.37 12.23 0.47
C GLU A 212 -16.89 12.58 0.16
N PRO A 213 -16.35 12.14 -0.99
CA PRO A 213 -14.95 12.38 -1.36
C PRO A 213 -14.56 13.86 -1.45
N GLY A 214 -15.55 14.74 -1.68
CA GLY A 214 -15.36 16.18 -1.70
C GLY A 214 -14.86 16.75 -0.37
N LEU A 215 -15.08 16.07 0.76
CA LEU A 215 -14.49 16.47 2.06
C LEU A 215 -12.96 16.55 1.97
N ALA A 216 -12.34 15.67 1.19
CA ALA A 216 -10.90 15.59 0.97
C ALA A 216 -10.44 16.31 -0.30
N ASP A 217 -11.29 17.15 -0.91
CA ASP A 217 -11.02 17.77 -2.23
C ASP A 217 -10.60 16.71 -3.29
N TYR A 218 -11.34 15.59 -3.32
CA TYR A 218 -11.09 14.49 -4.25
C TYR A 218 -12.32 14.20 -5.11
N SER A 219 -12.09 14.00 -6.40
CA SER A 219 -13.09 13.53 -7.36
C SER A 219 -12.69 12.15 -7.88
N PRO A 220 -13.32 11.07 -7.40
CA PRO A 220 -13.01 9.73 -7.87
C PRO A 220 -13.35 9.57 -9.35
N ARG A 221 -12.47 8.87 -10.07
CA ARG A 221 -12.68 8.49 -11.47
C ARG A 221 -13.83 7.50 -11.58
N ASN A 222 -14.06 6.66 -10.56
CA ASN A 222 -15.24 5.81 -10.47
C ASN A 222 -15.76 5.65 -9.02
N LEU A 223 -16.67 6.53 -8.61
CA LEU A 223 -17.25 6.54 -7.26
C LEU A 223 -18.00 5.24 -6.89
N THR A 224 -18.71 4.63 -7.85
CA THR A 224 -19.44 3.37 -7.60
C THR A 224 -18.47 2.23 -7.29
N SER A 225 -17.39 2.11 -8.07
CA SER A 225 -16.35 1.12 -7.84
C SER A 225 -15.65 1.35 -6.49
N LEU A 226 -15.37 2.60 -6.14
CA LEU A 226 -14.75 2.98 -4.88
C LEU A 226 -15.61 2.55 -3.68
N ARG A 227 -16.91 2.86 -3.71
CA ARG A 227 -17.87 2.48 -2.65
C ARG A 227 -18.05 0.98 -2.54
N GLU A 228 -18.13 0.28 -3.67
CA GLU A 228 -18.25 -1.19 -3.68
C GLU A 228 -17.00 -1.87 -3.14
N ALA A 229 -15.81 -1.39 -3.51
CA ALA A 229 -14.54 -1.88 -2.96
C ALA A 229 -14.49 -1.65 -1.45
N PHE A 230 -14.85 -0.44 -0.98
CA PHE A 230 -14.92 -0.16 0.45
C PHE A 230 -15.87 -1.13 1.19
N ARG A 231 -17.07 -1.33 0.64
CA ARG A 231 -18.08 -2.19 1.27
C ARG A 231 -17.71 -3.67 1.32
N ARG A 232 -17.02 -4.19 0.30
CA ARG A 232 -16.82 -5.63 0.12
C ARG A 232 -15.41 -6.12 0.39
N ARG A 233 -14.42 -5.24 0.27
CA ARG A 233 -13.00 -5.59 0.27
C ARG A 233 -12.18 -4.74 1.24
N TRP A 234 -12.75 -3.76 1.93
CA TRP A 234 -11.98 -2.98 2.88
C TRP A 234 -11.91 -3.65 4.24
N ILE A 235 -10.71 -3.62 4.83
CA ILE A 235 -10.51 -3.88 6.24
C ILE A 235 -9.86 -2.64 6.87
N HIS A 236 -10.20 -2.37 8.11
CA HIS A 236 -9.54 -1.31 8.87
C HIS A 236 -8.28 -1.85 9.53
N SER A 237 -7.15 -1.17 9.34
CA SER A 237 -5.85 -1.55 9.89
C SER A 237 -5.19 -0.41 10.64
N VAL A 238 -4.56 -0.73 11.76
CA VAL A 238 -3.79 0.21 12.57
C VAL A 238 -2.46 -0.43 12.94
N ASN A 239 -1.37 0.33 12.77
CA ASN A 239 -0.05 -0.02 13.26
C ASN A 239 -0.06 0.07 14.78
N ALA A 240 -0.09 -1.07 15.46
CA ALA A 240 0.07 -1.12 16.90
C ALA A 240 1.53 -0.86 17.27
N ALA A 241 1.78 0.02 18.25
CA ALA A 241 3.11 0.11 18.84
C ALA A 241 3.46 -1.22 19.50
N ALA A 242 4.69 -1.71 19.27
CA ALA A 242 5.20 -2.83 20.04
C ALA A 242 5.25 -2.41 21.52
N THR A 243 4.54 -3.14 22.39
CA THR A 243 4.44 -2.83 23.83
C THR A 243 5.72 -3.15 24.63
N TRP A 244 6.78 -3.55 23.94
CA TRP A 244 8.08 -3.93 24.50
C TRP A 244 9.14 -3.06 23.82
N ALA A 245 9.31 -1.86 24.38
CA ALA A 245 10.45 -0.99 24.16
C ALA A 245 11.03 -0.66 25.55
#